data_AF-I4WVH6-F1
#
_entry.id   AF-I4WVH6-F1
#
_cell.length_a   1.000
_cell.length_b   1.000
_cell.length_c   1.000
_cell.angle_alpha   90.00
_cell.angle_beta   90.00
_cell.angle_gamma   90.00
#
_symmetry.space_group_name_H-M   'P 1'
#
loop_
_entity.id
_entity.type
_entity.pdbx_description
1 polymer ?
#
loop_
_entity_poly.entity_id
_entity_poly.type
_entity_poly.pdbx_seq_one_letter_code
_entity_poly.pdbx_strand_id
1 'polypeptide(L)' 'MDTLNHHFRSPHHAETRPRTTYRYTEDFKATAVRLSQLPGVAVGDVAALLYIHPFMLSRWGKQAREGAFP' A
#
# COMPACT_ATOMS: atom_id res chain seq x y z
N MET A 1 -38.53 18.43 39.31
CA MET A 1 -38.82 17.09 38.79
C MET A 1 -38.92 17.25 37.29
N ASP A 2 -37.78 17.23 36.61
CA ASP A 2 -37.71 17.18 35.15
C ASP A 2 -36.56 16.27 34.77
N THR A 3 -36.84 15.45 33.78
CA THR A 3 -36.36 14.08 33.65
C THR A 3 -35.14 14.02 32.74
N LEU A 4 -34.07 13.39 33.27
CA LEU A 4 -33.01 12.67 32.57
C LEU A 4 -32.41 13.33 31.32
N ASN A 5 -31.36 14.11 31.58
CA ASN A 5 -30.36 14.47 30.59
C ASN A 5 -29.77 13.19 29.98
N HIS A 6 -29.97 13.07 28.67
CA HIS A 6 -29.73 11.90 27.86
C HIS A 6 -28.23 11.56 27.83
N HIS A 7 -27.87 10.47 28.48
CA HIS A 7 -26.86 9.50 28.04
C HIS A 7 -25.58 10.06 27.42
N PHE A 8 -24.70 10.67 28.24
CA PHE A 8 -23.29 10.81 27.90
C PHE A 8 -22.57 9.46 28.07
N ARG A 9 -22.97 8.46 27.28
CA ARG A 9 -22.20 7.22 27.11
C ARG A 9 -21.08 7.53 26.13
N SER A 10 -19.89 7.79 26.65
CA SER A 10 -18.66 7.50 25.93
C SER A 10 -18.51 5.98 25.83
N PRO A 11 -18.38 5.42 24.62
CA PRO A 11 -17.44 4.37 24.40
C PRO A 11 -16.24 4.98 23.66
N HIS A 12 -15.06 4.80 24.24
CA HIS A 12 -13.79 4.90 23.52
C HIS A 12 -13.77 3.83 22.44
N HIS A 13 -14.42 4.06 21.31
CA HIS A 13 -13.98 3.43 20.07
C HIS A 13 -12.90 4.33 19.51
N ALA A 14 -11.67 3.89 19.69
CA ALA A 14 -10.61 4.28 18.78
C ALA A 14 -11.08 3.89 17.38
N GLU A 15 -11.66 4.83 16.65
CA GLU A 15 -11.70 4.74 15.20
C GLU A 15 -10.23 4.63 14.78
N THR A 16 -9.77 3.41 14.57
CA THR A 16 -8.71 3.10 13.63
C THR A 16 -9.21 3.57 12.28
N ARG A 17 -9.19 4.90 12.05
CA ARG A 17 -9.27 5.47 10.71
C ARG A 17 -8.28 4.63 9.92
N PRO A 18 -8.71 3.88 8.90
CA PRO A 18 -7.78 3.15 8.08
C PRO A 18 -6.85 4.21 7.57
N ARG A 19 -5.62 4.25 8.10
CA ARG A 19 -4.57 5.09 7.57
C ARG A 19 -4.57 4.66 6.13
N THR A 20 -5.03 5.54 5.23
CA THR A 20 -5.22 5.22 3.82
C THR A 20 -3.82 4.95 3.27
N THR A 21 -3.39 3.73 3.53
CA THR A 21 -2.17 3.18 3.02
C THR A 21 -2.59 2.92 1.59
N TYR A 22 -2.14 3.79 0.69
CA TYR A 22 -2.30 3.59 -0.73
C TYR A 22 -1.71 2.20 -1.04
N ARG A 23 -2.57 1.19 -1.06
CA ARG A 23 -2.18 -0.20 -1.26
C ARG A 23 -2.06 -0.37 -2.77
N TYR A 24 -0.84 -0.49 -3.24
CA TYR A 24 -0.59 -0.91 -4.61
C TYR A 24 -1.23 -2.28 -4.83
N THR A 25 -2.04 -2.39 -5.88
CA THR A 25 -2.65 -3.65 -6.30
C THR A 25 -1.56 -4.65 -6.70
N GLU A 26 -1.89 -5.94 -6.66
CA GLU A 26 -0.96 -7.00 -7.07
C GLU A 26 -0.56 -6.84 -8.54
N ASP A 27 -1.52 -6.55 -9.42
CA ASP A 27 -1.28 -6.27 -10.84
C ASP A 27 -0.32 -5.10 -11.06
N PHE A 28 -0.43 -4.05 -10.23
CA PHE A 28 0.48 -2.90 -10.31
C PHE A 28 1.90 -3.32 -9.93
N LYS A 29 2.05 -4.10 -8.85
CA LYS A 29 3.36 -4.62 -8.42
C LYS A 29 3.96 -5.56 -9.45
N ALA A 30 3.17 -6.46 -10.01
CA ALA A 30 3.58 -7.41 -11.05
C ALA A 30 4.05 -6.66 -12.31
N THR A 31 3.28 -5.67 -12.76
CA THR A 31 3.64 -4.81 -13.90
C THR A 31 4.94 -4.05 -13.65
N ALA A 32 5.07 -3.42 -12.48
CA ALA A 32 6.28 -2.69 -12.11
C ALA A 32 7.52 -3.60 -12.09
N VAL A 33 7.39 -4.80 -11.50
CA VAL A 33 8.46 -5.81 -11.49
C VAL A 33 8.80 -6.27 -12.90
N ARG A 34 7.80 -6.53 -13.75
CA ARG A 34 8.02 -6.94 -15.15
C ARG A 34 8.78 -5.89 -15.95
N LEU A 35 8.42 -4.61 -15.81
CA LEU A 35 9.11 -3.49 -16.46
C LEU A 35 10.57 -3.39 -16.00
N SER A 36 10.83 -3.61 -14.71
CA SER A 36 12.18 -3.56 -14.14
C SER A 36 13.10 -4.70 -14.58
N GLN A 37 12.54 -5.79 -15.11
CA GLN A 37 13.29 -6.95 -15.59
C GLN A 37 13.65 -6.86 -17.08
N LEU A 38 13.19 -5.81 -17.78
CA LEU A 38 13.51 -5.62 -19.19
C LEU A 38 15.01 -5.32 -19.37
N PRO A 39 15.67 -5.88 -20.40
CA PRO A 39 17.09 -5.67 -20.64
C PRO A 39 17.37 -4.19 -20.90
N GLY A 40 18.37 -3.63 -20.20
CA GLY A 40 18.76 -2.22 -20.33
C GLY A 40 17.87 -1.23 -19.57
N VAL A 41 16.85 -1.69 -18.84
CA VAL A 41 16.01 -0.81 -18.00
C VAL A 41 16.57 -0.74 -16.59
N ALA A 42 16.77 0.49 -16.08
CA ALA A 42 17.16 0.69 -14.69
C ALA A 42 15.94 0.70 -13.76
N VAL A 43 16.10 0.08 -12.58
CA VAL A 43 15.09 0.10 -11.49
C VAL A 43 14.70 1.53 -11.10
N GLY A 44 15.67 2.45 -11.10
CA GLY A 44 15.44 3.86 -10.79
C GLY A 44 14.49 4.54 -11.78
N ASP A 45 14.63 4.26 -13.07
CA ASP A 45 13.82 4.87 -14.12
C ASP A 45 12.36 4.39 -14.04
N VAL A 46 12.16 3.09 -13.83
CA VAL A 46 10.80 2.53 -13.63
C VAL A 46 10.15 3.11 -12.37
N ALA A 47 10.92 3.27 -11.29
CA ALA A 47 10.43 3.85 -10.05
C ALA A 47 10.03 5.33 -10.25
N ALA A 48 10.84 6.10 -10.97
CA ALA A 48 10.54 7.50 -11.31
C ALA A 48 9.27 7.62 -12.17
N LEU A 49 9.12 6.77 -13.19
CA LEU A 49 7.94 6.74 -14.06
C LEU A 49 6.65 6.40 -13.31
N LEU A 50 6.73 5.48 -12.34
CA LEU A 50 5.59 5.03 -11.54
C LEU A 50 5.37 5.88 -10.28
N TYR A 51 6.18 6.93 -10.07
CA TYR A 51 6.16 7.79 -8.88
C TYR A 51 6.23 6.99 -7.57
N ILE A 52 7.04 5.93 -7.56
CA ILE A 52 7.28 5.08 -6.41
C ILE A 52 8.74 5.16 -5.98
N HIS A 53 9.00 4.80 -4.72
CA HIS A 53 10.37 4.69 -4.24
C HIS A 53 11.04 3.43 -4.82
N PRO A 54 12.29 3.49 -5.35
CA PRO A 54 12.96 2.35 -5.97
C PRO A 54 13.13 1.14 -5.02
N PHE A 55 13.27 1.39 -3.73
CA PHE A 55 13.25 0.34 -2.69
C PHE A 55 11.99 -0.55 -2.75
N MET A 56 10.82 0.01 -3.09
CA MET A 56 9.60 -0.78 -3.22
C MET A 56 9.71 -1.77 -4.37
N LEU A 57 10.35 -1.38 -5.47
CA LEU A 57 10.55 -2.26 -6.63
C LEU A 57 11.51 -3.41 -6.30
N SER A 58 12.59 -3.15 -5.57
CA SER A 58 13.49 -4.20 -5.07
C SER A 58 12.77 -5.17 -4.13
N ARG A 59 11.92 -4.65 -3.24
CA ARG A 59 11.09 -5.46 -2.34
C ARG A 59 10.09 -6.31 -3.12
N TRP A 60 9.41 -5.73 -4.10
CA TRP A 60 8.44 -6.45 -4.94
C TRP A 60 9.13 -7.49 -5.81
N GLY A 61 10.34 -7.23 -6.33
CA GLY A 61 11.11 -8.23 -7.06
C GLY A 61 11.41 -9.48 -6.20
N LYS A 62 11.70 -9.29 -4.91
CA LYS A 62 11.84 -10.41 -3.96
C LYS A 62 10.51 -11.14 -3.75
N GLN A 63 9.43 -10.41 -3.53
CA GLN A 63 8.09 -10.98 -3.31
C GLN A 63 7.58 -11.76 -4.55
N ALA A 64 7.86 -11.29 -5.76
CA ALA A 64 7.52 -11.97 -7.00
C ALA A 64 8.24 -13.33 -7.12
N ARG A 65 9.54 -13.38 -6.75
CA ARG A 65 10.31 -14.63 -6.71
C ARG A 65 9.81 -15.62 -5.66
N GLU A 66 9.20 -15.11 -4.59
CA GLU A 66 8.60 -15.90 -3.51
C GLU A 66 7.14 -16.30 -3.81
N GLY A 67 6.60 -15.95 -4.98
CA GLY A 67 5.23 -16.29 -5.41
C GLY A 67 4.13 -15.49 -4.71
N ALA A 68 4.45 -14.29 -4.21
CA ALA A 68 3.51 -13.49 -3.40
C ALA A 68 2.44 -12.73 -4.20
N PHE A 69 2.54 -12.69 -5.53
CA PHE A 69 1.54 -12.14 -6.45
C PHE A 69 1.72 -12.78 -7.85
N PRO A 70 0.64 -12.87 -8.66
CA PRO A 70 0.60 -13.64 -9.90
C PRO A 70 1.59 -13.18 -10.99
#